data_AF-A0A167DJB5-F1
#
_entry.id   AF-A0A167DJB5-F1
#
_cell.length_a   1.000
_cell.length_b   1.000
_cell.length_c   1.000
_cell.angle_alpha   90.00
_cell.angle_beta   90.00
_cell.angle_gamma   90.00
#
_symmetry.space_group_name_H-M   'P 1'
#
loop_
_entity.id
_entity.type
_entity.pdbx_description
1 polymer ?
#
loop_
_entity_poly.entity_id
_entity_poly.type
_entity_poly.pdbx_seq_one_letter_code
_entity_poly.pdbx_strand_id
1 'polypeptide(L)'
;MQKRSSRFEMVFSLTFILVFILISAAFLSGVRVGANKVETKYENLAIVPSSSEFADSYQQQDLVTFYHTVFLPYREFKSEWVSLTDEISRTDDSNQVNKVLKQLRTLADEQYSAITKTTMYSSSPLLQEAQTDFLKSVRLFGNSADNYKMSSSLYNGEKLMNNLKQDQLYKNGVSYGLLAQKKYYISMIKWNINVDPSLKKEYDFTKDFSFDEWEGFPLIVKNAAVSTSLLTKSIYDAYDPQDMTARIDDMIQSGNADTMNLTSIGAIIKLLDRTDAVKENDFTKWNNKYYSQELLPQLPFFYDN
;
A
#
# COMPACT_ATOMS: atom_id res chain seq x y z
N MET A 1 -24.40 24.79 54.08
CA MET A 1 -24.40 23.39 54.56
C MET A 1 -25.84 22.91 54.59
N GLN A 2 -26.29 21.78 54.03
CA GLN A 2 -25.67 20.67 53.31
C GLN A 2 -26.69 20.23 52.25
N LYS A 3 -26.28 20.19 50.97
CA LYS A 3 -27.01 19.54 49.88
C LYS A 3 -27.06 18.03 50.20
N ARG A 4 -28.19 17.55 50.73
CA ARG A 4 -28.50 16.12 50.70
C ARG A 4 -28.89 15.80 49.26
N SER A 5 -27.92 15.40 48.44
CA SER A 5 -28.27 14.68 47.21
C SER A 5 -29.09 13.48 47.66
N SER A 6 -30.33 13.41 47.16
CA SER A 6 -31.20 12.28 47.43
C SER A 6 -30.42 11.04 46.99
N ARG A 7 -30.31 10.03 47.86
CA ARG A 7 -29.58 8.78 47.55
C ARG A 7 -29.98 8.21 46.18
N PHE A 8 -31.20 8.52 45.74
CA PHE A 8 -31.75 8.25 44.43
C PHE A 8 -30.99 8.89 43.25
N GLU A 9 -30.60 10.17 43.33
CA GLU A 9 -29.85 10.87 42.27
C GLU A 9 -28.43 10.30 42.12
N MET A 10 -27.80 9.93 43.23
CA MET A 10 -26.48 9.30 43.23
C MET A 10 -26.54 7.90 42.61
N VAL A 11 -27.54 7.08 42.96
CA VAL A 11 -27.75 5.76 42.36
C VAL A 11 -28.08 5.90 40.87
N PHE A 12 -28.95 6.85 40.49
CA PHE A 12 -29.29 7.10 39.10
C PHE A 12 -28.07 7.50 38.26
N SER A 13 -27.24 8.43 38.76
CA SER A 13 -26.01 8.85 38.07
C SER A 13 -25.00 7.69 37.93
N LEU A 14 -24.82 6.88 38.98
CA LEU A 14 -23.97 5.69 38.94
C LEU A 14 -24.46 4.65 37.94
N THR A 15 -25.77 4.38 37.89
CA THR A 15 -26.35 3.47 36.91
C THR A 15 -26.21 4.02 35.48
N PHE A 16 -26.40 5.32 35.30
CA PHE A 16 -26.23 5.97 33.99
C PHE A 16 -24.80 5.87 33.46
N ILE A 17 -23.80 6.13 34.32
CA ILE A 17 -22.38 5.99 33.98
C ILE A 17 -22.04 4.53 33.66
N LEU A 18 -22.55 3.58 34.47
CA LEU A 18 -22.33 2.16 34.24
C LEU A 18 -22.90 1.71 32.88
N VAL A 19 -24.13 2.12 32.56
CA VAL A 19 -24.76 1.82 31.26
C VAL A 19 -23.96 2.44 30.12
N PHE A 20 -23.46 3.66 30.28
CA PHE A 20 -22.66 4.33 29.24
C PHE A 20 -21.33 3.60 28.97
N ILE A 21 -20.67 3.11 30.03
CA ILE A 21 -19.45 2.30 29.91
C ILE A 21 -19.74 0.97 29.21
N LEU A 22 -20.84 0.30 29.58
CA LEU A 22 -21.24 -0.97 28.96
C LEU A 22 -21.59 -0.80 27.47
N ILE A 23 -22.30 0.27 27.09
CA ILE A 23 -22.60 0.59 25.69
C ILE A 23 -21.31 0.88 24.92
N SER A 24 -20.39 1.65 25.49
CA SER A 24 -19.11 1.97 24.86
C SER A 24 -18.23 0.73 24.67
N ALA A 25 -18.18 -0.16 25.67
CA ALA A 25 -17.47 -1.43 25.56
C ALA A 25 -18.12 -2.37 24.54
N ALA A 26 -19.45 -2.45 24.51
CA ALA A 26 -20.19 -3.23 23.51
C ALA A 26 -20.00 -2.67 22.09
N PHE A 27 -19.94 -1.34 21.93
CA PHE A 27 -19.68 -0.68 20.66
C PHE A 27 -18.25 -0.96 20.16
N LEU A 28 -17.23 -0.77 21.01
CA LEU A 28 -15.83 -1.06 20.65
C LEU A 28 -15.62 -2.56 20.35
N SER A 29 -16.27 -3.44 21.12
CA SER A 29 -16.25 -4.88 20.85
C SER A 29 -17.00 -5.22 19.55
N GLY A 30 -18.12 -4.57 19.28
CA GLY A 30 -18.88 -4.70 18.02
C GLY A 30 -18.09 -4.21 16.80
N VAL A 31 -17.34 -3.12 16.92
CA VAL A 31 -16.42 -2.63 15.86
C VAL A 31 -15.29 -3.63 15.62
N ARG A 32 -14.70 -4.18 16.68
CA ARG A 32 -13.65 -5.21 16.57
C ARG A 32 -14.17 -6.53 15.99
N VAL A 33 -15.35 -6.98 16.41
CA VAL A 33 -16.01 -8.17 15.85
C VAL A 33 -16.48 -7.93 14.41
N GLY A 34 -16.88 -6.71 14.07
CA GLY A 34 -17.21 -6.30 12.71
C GLY A 34 -15.99 -6.31 11.80
N ALA A 35 -14.86 -5.73 12.25
CA ALA A 35 -13.57 -5.80 11.56
C ALA A 35 -13.11 -7.25 11.38
N ASN A 36 -13.22 -8.08 12.42
CA ASN A 36 -12.87 -9.49 12.35
C ASN A 36 -13.81 -10.27 11.42
N LYS A 37 -15.13 -10.02 11.43
CA LYS A 37 -16.08 -10.69 10.52
C LYS A 37 -15.88 -10.27 9.06
N VAL A 38 -15.45 -9.03 8.84
CA VAL A 38 -14.98 -8.54 7.55
C VAL A 38 -13.76 -9.38 7.15
N GLU A 39 -12.71 -9.45 7.97
CA GLU A 39 -11.52 -10.30 7.73
C GLU A 39 -11.88 -11.78 7.48
N THR A 40 -12.69 -12.42 8.33
CA THR A 40 -13.08 -13.84 8.19
C THR A 40 -13.95 -14.09 6.96
N LYS A 41 -14.80 -13.15 6.54
CA LYS A 41 -15.55 -13.27 5.28
C LYS A 41 -14.62 -13.23 4.06
N TYR A 42 -13.45 -12.60 4.18
CA TYR A 42 -12.42 -12.58 3.14
C TYR A 42 -11.41 -13.73 3.24
N GLU A 43 -11.19 -14.32 4.42
CA GLU A 43 -10.44 -15.58 4.57
C GLU A 43 -11.16 -16.75 3.87
N ASN A 44 -12.49 -16.75 3.84
CA ASN A 44 -13.28 -17.75 3.12
C ASN A 44 -13.29 -17.58 1.58
N LEU A 45 -12.62 -16.54 1.06
CA LEU A 45 -12.29 -16.40 -0.38
C LEU A 45 -10.88 -16.92 -0.69
N ALA A 46 -10.17 -17.48 0.29
CA ALA A 46 -8.93 -18.20 0.04
C ALA A 46 -9.23 -19.41 -0.86
N ILE A 47 -8.77 -19.31 -2.10
CA ILE A 47 -8.78 -20.35 -3.11
C ILE A 47 -8.11 -21.61 -2.53
N VAL A 48 -8.74 -22.76 -2.76
CA VAL A 48 -8.35 -24.09 -2.31
C VAL A 48 -6.83 -24.31 -2.44
N PRO A 49 -6.14 -24.82 -1.38
CA PRO A 49 -4.70 -25.07 -1.44
C PRO A 49 -4.42 -26.18 -2.45
N SER A 50 -3.62 -25.86 -3.47
CA SER A 50 -3.03 -26.80 -4.41
C SER A 50 -1.90 -27.60 -3.75
N SER A 51 -1.79 -28.86 -4.16
CA SER A 51 -0.87 -29.89 -3.65
C SER A 51 0.61 -29.48 -3.59
N SER A 52 1.25 -29.98 -2.53
CA SER A 52 2.55 -29.67 -1.92
C SER A 52 3.85 -29.85 -2.74
N GLU A 53 3.83 -30.31 -4.00
CA GLU A 53 5.10 -30.68 -4.68
C GLU A 53 5.79 -29.53 -5.44
N PHE A 54 5.13 -28.40 -5.67
CA PHE A 54 5.70 -27.23 -6.37
C PHE A 54 5.51 -25.88 -5.66
N ALA A 55 5.14 -25.92 -4.38
CA ALA A 55 4.74 -24.77 -3.57
C ALA A 55 5.92 -23.91 -3.08
N ASP A 56 6.75 -23.40 -4.00
CA ASP A 56 7.63 -22.22 -3.83
C ASP A 56 8.45 -21.94 -5.13
N SER A 57 7.99 -22.40 -6.30
CA SER A 57 8.84 -22.47 -7.51
C SER A 57 8.91 -21.17 -8.33
N TYR A 58 8.20 -20.11 -7.93
CA TYR A 58 8.15 -18.76 -8.53
C TYR A 58 8.76 -18.67 -9.93
N GLN A 59 7.99 -19.04 -10.94
CA GLN A 59 8.46 -19.09 -12.32
C GLN A 59 8.35 -17.72 -12.98
N GLN A 60 9.16 -17.48 -14.03
CA GLN A 60 9.09 -16.25 -14.82
C GLN A 60 7.69 -16.00 -15.37
N GLN A 61 7.00 -17.05 -15.83
CA GLN A 61 5.65 -16.95 -16.37
C GLN A 61 4.63 -16.47 -15.32
N ASP A 62 4.77 -16.92 -14.06
CA ASP A 62 3.90 -16.49 -12.96
C ASP A 62 4.04 -14.99 -12.70
N LEU A 63 5.28 -14.48 -12.66
CA LEU A 63 5.56 -13.05 -12.46
C LEU A 63 5.00 -12.17 -13.59
N VAL A 64 5.16 -12.62 -14.84
CA VAL A 64 4.67 -11.88 -16.03
C VAL A 64 3.15 -11.92 -16.10
N THR A 65 2.54 -13.07 -15.83
CA THR A 65 1.08 -13.20 -15.80
C THR A 65 0.49 -12.32 -14.70
N PHE A 66 1.10 -12.33 -13.51
CA PHE A 66 0.71 -11.47 -12.41
C PHE A 66 0.86 -9.99 -12.75
N TYR A 67 1.94 -9.61 -13.45
CA TYR A 67 2.12 -8.25 -13.90
C TYR A 67 0.92 -7.76 -14.71
N HIS A 68 0.56 -8.46 -15.79
CA HIS A 68 -0.48 -8.00 -16.70
C HIS A 68 -1.90 -8.11 -16.14
N THR A 69 -2.15 -9.12 -15.30
CA THR A 69 -3.53 -9.42 -14.86
C THR A 69 -3.88 -8.83 -13.50
N VAL A 70 -2.88 -8.50 -12.67
CA VAL A 70 -3.09 -8.01 -11.31
C VAL A 70 -2.36 -6.70 -11.06
N PHE A 71 -1.04 -6.67 -11.24
CA PHE A 71 -0.23 -5.53 -10.83
C PHE A 71 -0.45 -4.29 -11.69
N LEU A 72 -0.50 -4.44 -13.02
CA LEU A 72 -0.71 -3.34 -13.96
C LEU A 72 -2.07 -2.64 -13.74
N PRO A 73 -3.22 -3.34 -13.69
CA PRO A 73 -4.49 -2.73 -13.32
C PRO A 73 -4.44 -2.00 -11.96
N TYR A 74 -3.77 -2.59 -10.97
CA TYR A 74 -3.61 -1.95 -9.67
C TYR A 74 -2.70 -0.71 -9.72
N ARG A 75 -1.65 -0.72 -10.53
CA ARG A 75 -0.76 0.44 -10.72
C ARG A 75 -1.51 1.60 -11.35
N GLU A 76 -2.31 1.32 -12.38
CA GLU A 76 -3.21 2.29 -13.01
C GLU A 76 -4.22 2.83 -12.00
N PHE A 77 -4.85 1.95 -11.20
CA PHE A 77 -5.71 2.35 -10.07
C PHE A 77 -5.01 3.34 -9.15
N LYS A 78 -3.79 3.02 -8.69
CA LYS A 78 -3.03 3.82 -7.74
C LYS A 78 -2.69 5.20 -8.31
N SER A 79 -2.16 5.27 -9.54
CA SER A 79 -1.80 6.53 -10.20
C SER A 79 -3.04 7.43 -10.39
N GLU A 80 -4.13 6.88 -10.92
CA GLU A 80 -5.37 7.62 -11.13
C GLU A 80 -6.02 8.04 -9.80
N TRP A 81 -6.00 7.17 -8.78
CA TRP A 81 -6.51 7.49 -7.45
C TRP A 81 -5.79 8.69 -6.85
N VAL A 82 -4.45 8.69 -6.87
CA VAL A 82 -3.64 9.80 -6.38
C VAL A 82 -3.98 11.09 -7.13
N SER A 83 -4.00 11.03 -8.48
CA SER A 83 -4.35 12.16 -9.35
C SER A 83 -5.73 12.77 -9.01
N LEU A 84 -6.76 11.94 -8.89
CA LEU A 84 -8.12 12.38 -8.56
C LEU A 84 -8.21 12.96 -7.13
N THR A 85 -7.50 12.39 -6.15
CA THR A 85 -7.48 12.96 -4.80
C THR A 85 -6.73 14.28 -4.71
N ASP A 86 -5.74 14.49 -5.57
CA ASP A 86 -5.08 15.76 -5.78
C ASP A 86 -6.02 16.82 -6.39
N GLU A 87 -6.88 16.42 -7.34
CA GLU A 87 -7.93 17.29 -7.88
C GLU A 87 -8.89 17.76 -6.78
N ILE A 88 -9.36 16.84 -5.91
CA ILE A 88 -10.21 17.20 -4.76
C ILE A 88 -9.50 18.21 -3.86
N SER A 89 -8.21 18.01 -3.58
CA SER A 89 -7.45 18.88 -2.68
C SER A 89 -7.31 20.32 -3.20
N ARG A 90 -7.49 20.55 -4.51
CA ARG A 90 -7.29 21.84 -5.17
C ARG A 90 -8.59 22.58 -5.49
N THR A 91 -9.76 22.00 -5.18
CA THR A 91 -11.06 22.61 -5.48
C THR A 91 -11.90 22.84 -4.22
N ASP A 92 -12.62 23.96 -4.21
CA ASP A 92 -13.65 24.26 -3.20
C ASP A 92 -15.08 24.02 -3.73
N ASP A 93 -15.24 23.64 -4.99
CA ASP A 93 -16.55 23.35 -5.57
C ASP A 93 -17.08 21.98 -5.11
N SER A 94 -18.03 22.00 -4.18
CA SER A 94 -18.70 20.79 -3.68
C SER A 94 -19.30 19.89 -4.77
N ASN A 95 -19.74 20.44 -5.91
CA ASN A 95 -20.25 19.64 -7.02
C ASN A 95 -19.13 18.89 -7.73
N GLN A 96 -17.99 19.56 -7.96
CA GLN A 96 -16.79 18.94 -8.50
C GLN A 96 -16.28 17.85 -7.55
N VAL A 97 -16.17 18.13 -6.24
CA VAL A 97 -15.79 17.13 -5.23
C VAL A 97 -16.71 15.91 -5.28
N ASN A 98 -18.04 16.11 -5.35
CA ASN A 98 -18.98 15.00 -5.43
C ASN A 98 -18.81 14.15 -6.70
N LYS A 99 -18.50 14.80 -7.82
CA LYS A 99 -18.21 14.13 -9.10
C LYS A 99 -16.94 13.29 -8.98
N VAL A 100 -15.85 13.84 -8.44
CA VAL A 100 -14.59 13.12 -8.30
C VAL A 100 -14.72 11.95 -7.32
N LEU A 101 -15.46 12.09 -6.22
CA LEU A 101 -15.75 10.97 -5.31
C LEU A 101 -16.53 9.83 -5.99
N LYS A 102 -17.45 10.14 -6.91
CA LYS A 102 -18.12 9.11 -7.73
C LYS A 102 -17.14 8.44 -8.69
N GLN A 103 -16.23 9.20 -9.30
CA GLN A 103 -15.19 8.66 -10.19
C GLN A 103 -14.26 7.72 -9.42
N LEU A 104 -13.80 8.10 -8.22
CA LEU A 104 -12.99 7.25 -7.34
C LEU A 104 -13.69 5.92 -7.01
N ARG A 105 -15.00 5.96 -6.74
CA ARG A 105 -15.79 4.75 -6.48
C ARG A 105 -15.88 3.85 -7.71
N THR A 106 -16.14 4.43 -8.89
CA THR A 106 -16.20 3.72 -10.17
C THR A 106 -14.85 3.11 -10.53
N LEU A 107 -13.77 3.88 -10.41
CA LEU A 107 -12.40 3.43 -10.61
C LEU A 107 -12.11 2.18 -9.75
N ALA A 108 -12.52 2.20 -8.48
CA ALA A 108 -12.37 1.04 -7.61
C ALA A 108 -13.17 -0.20 -8.09
N ASP A 109 -14.40 -0.03 -8.56
CA ASP A 109 -15.21 -1.15 -9.09
C ASP A 109 -14.62 -1.75 -10.38
N GLU A 110 -14.18 -0.89 -11.29
CA GLU A 110 -13.59 -1.28 -12.56
C GLU A 110 -12.30 -2.08 -12.33
N GLN A 111 -11.42 -1.57 -11.47
CA GLN A 111 -10.13 -2.19 -11.20
C GLN A 111 -10.25 -3.46 -10.35
N TYR A 112 -11.19 -3.50 -9.40
CA TYR A 112 -11.53 -4.75 -8.70
C TYR A 112 -11.98 -5.83 -9.69
N SER A 113 -12.83 -5.46 -10.65
CA SER A 113 -13.33 -6.37 -11.68
C SER A 113 -12.24 -6.81 -12.65
N ALA A 114 -11.27 -5.95 -12.97
CA ALA A 114 -10.11 -6.29 -13.78
C ALA A 114 -9.22 -7.35 -13.09
N ILE A 115 -8.89 -7.14 -11.81
CA ILE A 115 -8.01 -8.02 -11.03
C ILE A 115 -8.68 -9.39 -10.74
N THR A 116 -10.00 -9.44 -10.61
CA THR A 116 -10.73 -10.68 -10.25
C THR A 116 -10.79 -11.71 -11.39
N LYS A 117 -10.59 -11.29 -12.65
CA LYS A 117 -10.82 -12.15 -13.83
C LYS A 117 -9.91 -13.38 -13.96
N THR A 118 -8.86 -13.49 -13.14
CA THR A 118 -7.83 -14.52 -13.32
C THR A 118 -7.31 -15.03 -11.98
N THR A 119 -7.33 -16.34 -11.75
CA THR A 119 -6.68 -16.98 -10.59
C THR A 119 -5.83 -18.14 -11.09
N MET A 120 -4.51 -17.99 -11.13
CA MET A 120 -3.61 -18.99 -11.74
C MET A 120 -2.29 -19.24 -10.99
N TYR A 121 -2.17 -18.89 -9.70
CA TYR A 121 -0.87 -18.86 -9.00
C TYR A 121 -0.64 -19.99 -7.97
N SER A 122 -1.08 -21.22 -8.27
CA SER A 122 -0.99 -22.37 -7.35
C SER A 122 0.44 -22.70 -6.86
N SER A 123 1.46 -22.37 -7.63
CA SER A 123 2.89 -22.57 -7.33
C SER A 123 3.57 -21.36 -6.66
N SER A 124 2.86 -20.24 -6.54
CA SER A 124 3.40 -18.93 -6.18
C SER A 124 2.53 -18.26 -5.09
N PRO A 125 2.62 -18.74 -3.82
CA PRO A 125 1.71 -18.31 -2.76
C PRO A 125 1.77 -16.80 -2.48
N LEU A 126 2.95 -16.17 -2.54
CA LEU A 126 3.04 -14.71 -2.36
C LEU A 126 2.28 -13.92 -3.42
N LEU A 127 2.18 -14.43 -4.66
CA LEU A 127 1.41 -13.78 -5.73
C LEU A 127 -0.10 -13.91 -5.47
N GLN A 128 -0.54 -15.10 -5.04
CA GLN A 128 -1.93 -15.32 -4.65
C GLN A 128 -2.36 -14.42 -3.49
N GLU A 129 -1.50 -14.31 -2.48
CA GLU A 129 -1.73 -13.41 -1.35
C GLU A 129 -1.71 -11.93 -1.78
N ALA A 130 -0.77 -11.53 -2.64
CA ALA A 130 -0.69 -10.17 -3.17
C ALA A 130 -1.96 -9.79 -3.93
N GLN A 131 -2.48 -10.69 -4.78
CA GLN A 131 -3.75 -10.46 -5.48
C GLN A 131 -4.91 -10.23 -4.50
N THR A 132 -4.98 -11.06 -3.46
CA THR A 132 -6.02 -10.95 -2.42
C THR A 132 -5.93 -9.60 -1.71
N ASP A 133 -4.72 -9.17 -1.36
CA ASP A 133 -4.49 -7.90 -0.67
C ASP A 133 -4.73 -6.68 -1.59
N PHE A 134 -4.41 -6.75 -2.89
CA PHE A 134 -4.80 -5.73 -3.85
C PHE A 134 -6.33 -5.60 -3.97
N LEU A 135 -7.05 -6.72 -4.05
CA LEU A 135 -8.52 -6.72 -4.08
C LEU A 135 -9.12 -6.10 -2.81
N LYS A 136 -8.56 -6.39 -1.63
CA LYS A 136 -8.94 -5.75 -0.37
C LYS A 136 -8.67 -4.24 -0.42
N SER A 137 -7.49 -3.84 -0.88
CA SER A 137 -7.06 -2.45 -0.98
C SER A 137 -8.05 -1.63 -1.82
N VAL A 138 -8.28 -2.03 -3.06
CA VAL A 138 -9.18 -1.35 -4.01
C VAL A 138 -10.60 -1.25 -3.44
N ARG A 139 -11.10 -2.33 -2.83
CA ARG A 139 -12.43 -2.33 -2.22
C ARG A 139 -12.55 -1.36 -1.05
N LEU A 140 -11.51 -1.29 -0.20
CA LEU A 140 -11.49 -0.39 0.96
C LEU A 140 -11.41 1.08 0.54
N PHE A 141 -10.62 1.39 -0.49
CA PHE A 141 -10.60 2.71 -1.11
C PHE A 141 -11.98 3.09 -1.65
N GLY A 142 -12.62 2.22 -2.45
CA GLY A 142 -13.96 2.45 -2.98
C GLY A 142 -15.01 2.69 -1.89
N ASN A 143 -14.98 1.90 -0.81
CA ASN A 143 -15.88 2.10 0.35
C ASN A 143 -15.60 3.42 1.08
N SER A 144 -14.32 3.81 1.22
CA SER A 144 -13.95 5.07 1.86
C SER A 144 -14.45 6.27 1.04
N ALA A 145 -14.28 6.26 -0.28
CA ALA A 145 -14.84 7.31 -1.15
C ALA A 145 -16.37 7.42 -1.06
N ASP A 146 -17.09 6.28 -1.00
CA ASP A 146 -18.55 6.29 -0.88
C ASP A 146 -19.01 6.86 0.48
N ASN A 147 -18.32 6.53 1.57
CA ASN A 147 -18.61 7.10 2.90
C ASN A 147 -18.48 8.63 2.93
N TYR A 148 -17.49 9.17 2.22
CA TYR A 148 -17.23 10.62 2.19
C TYR A 148 -18.09 11.38 1.19
N LYS A 149 -18.82 10.69 0.30
CA LYS A 149 -19.77 11.30 -0.63
C LYS A 149 -20.86 12.11 0.08
N MET A 150 -21.37 11.61 1.21
CA MET A 150 -22.39 12.32 2.01
C MET A 150 -21.84 13.56 2.72
N SER A 151 -20.52 13.60 2.97
CA SER A 151 -19.82 14.69 3.64
C SER A 151 -19.24 15.73 2.69
N SER A 152 -19.42 15.56 1.37
CA SER A 152 -18.85 16.43 0.32
C SER A 152 -19.35 17.89 0.37
N SER A 153 -20.49 18.16 1.01
CA SER A 153 -21.03 19.51 1.22
C SER A 153 -20.63 20.13 2.57
N LEU A 154 -20.00 19.35 3.46
CA LEU A 154 -19.69 19.75 4.83
C LEU A 154 -18.27 20.30 4.99
N TYR A 155 -17.38 20.04 4.03
CA TYR A 155 -15.97 20.39 4.08
C TYR A 155 -15.52 20.95 2.72
N ASN A 156 -14.55 21.87 2.74
CA ASN A 156 -13.80 22.20 1.54
C ASN A 156 -12.88 21.03 1.13
N GLY A 157 -12.39 21.04 -0.11
CA GLY A 157 -11.68 19.89 -0.70
C GLY A 157 -10.46 19.43 0.11
N GLU A 158 -9.62 20.37 0.53
CA GLU A 158 -8.43 20.08 1.36
C GLU A 158 -8.80 19.42 2.70
N LYS A 159 -9.79 19.95 3.43
CA LYS A 159 -10.23 19.38 4.71
C LYS A 159 -10.91 18.03 4.53
N LEU A 160 -11.66 17.85 3.44
CA LEU A 160 -12.25 16.56 3.11
C LEU A 160 -11.15 15.52 2.89
N MET A 161 -10.11 15.86 2.14
CA MET A 161 -9.00 14.95 1.86
C MET A 161 -8.17 14.64 3.11
N ASN A 162 -7.94 15.62 3.97
CA ASN A 162 -7.31 15.39 5.27
C ASN A 162 -8.13 14.41 6.12
N ASN A 163 -9.46 14.55 6.14
CA ASN A 163 -10.33 13.60 6.85
C ASN A 163 -10.32 12.22 6.21
N LEU A 164 -10.40 12.12 4.88
CA LEU A 164 -10.33 10.87 4.14
C LEU A 164 -9.03 10.13 4.44
N LYS A 165 -7.87 10.80 4.42
CA LYS A 165 -6.57 10.19 4.76
C LYS A 165 -6.51 9.70 6.22
N GLN A 166 -7.33 10.24 7.11
CA GLN A 166 -7.44 9.79 8.50
C GLN A 166 -8.44 8.64 8.70
N ASP A 167 -9.32 8.39 7.74
CA ASP A 167 -10.32 7.33 7.77
C ASP A 167 -9.70 5.94 7.87
N GLN A 168 -10.32 5.06 8.64
CA GLN A 168 -9.78 3.71 8.87
C GLN A 168 -9.84 2.86 7.60
N LEU A 169 -10.88 3.00 6.77
CA LEU A 169 -10.96 2.24 5.52
C LEU A 169 -9.87 2.69 4.55
N TYR A 170 -9.65 4.00 4.44
CA TYR A 170 -8.54 4.55 3.64
C TYR A 170 -7.18 4.02 4.11
N LYS A 171 -6.88 4.13 5.40
CA LYS A 171 -5.61 3.65 6.00
C LYS A 171 -5.40 2.15 5.78
N ASN A 172 -6.45 1.35 5.96
CA ASN A 172 -6.39 -0.07 5.69
C ASN A 172 -6.20 -0.35 4.19
N GLY A 173 -6.86 0.41 3.32
CA GLY A 173 -6.70 0.34 1.87
C GLY A 173 -5.25 0.57 1.45
N VAL A 174 -4.63 1.64 1.96
CA VAL A 174 -3.19 1.92 1.80
C VAL A 174 -2.34 0.75 2.29
N SER A 175 -2.57 0.27 3.51
CA SER A 175 -1.79 -0.81 4.11
C SER A 175 -1.83 -2.09 3.28
N TYR A 176 -3.02 -2.55 2.87
CA TYR A 176 -3.14 -3.74 2.02
C TYR A 176 -2.51 -3.54 0.64
N GLY A 177 -2.62 -2.34 0.07
CA GLY A 177 -2.02 -2.02 -1.22
C GLY A 177 -0.49 -2.10 -1.19
N LEU A 178 0.13 -1.50 -0.17
CA LEU A 178 1.58 -1.55 0.04
C LEU A 178 2.05 -2.94 0.45
N LEU A 179 1.26 -3.69 1.21
CA LEU A 179 1.55 -5.07 1.58
C LEU A 179 1.56 -5.98 0.36
N ALA A 180 0.56 -5.85 -0.52
CA ALA A 180 0.49 -6.59 -1.78
C ALA A 180 1.68 -6.25 -2.68
N GLN A 181 2.03 -4.97 -2.80
CA GLN A 181 3.20 -4.52 -3.54
C GLN A 181 4.47 -5.16 -2.97
N LYS A 182 4.69 -5.11 -1.65
CA LYS A 182 5.81 -5.80 -0.99
C LYS A 182 5.86 -7.28 -1.34
N LYS A 183 4.75 -8.01 -1.24
CA LYS A 183 4.68 -9.45 -1.59
C LYS A 183 5.09 -9.70 -3.03
N TYR A 184 4.67 -8.84 -3.96
CA TYR A 184 5.07 -8.93 -5.35
C TYR A 184 6.59 -8.75 -5.55
N TYR A 185 7.22 -7.73 -4.95
CA TYR A 185 8.68 -7.58 -5.07
C TYR A 185 9.46 -8.69 -4.36
N ILE A 186 8.97 -9.22 -3.23
CA ILE A 186 9.58 -10.39 -2.59
C ILE A 186 9.48 -11.64 -3.48
N SER A 187 8.39 -11.80 -4.23
CA SER A 187 8.28 -12.91 -5.19
C SER A 187 9.32 -12.82 -6.32
N MET A 188 9.76 -11.61 -6.69
CA MET A 188 10.85 -11.43 -7.65
C MET A 188 12.21 -11.86 -7.08
N ILE A 189 12.45 -11.64 -5.78
CA ILE A 189 13.64 -12.17 -5.10
C ILE A 189 13.59 -13.70 -5.10
N LYS A 190 12.44 -14.30 -4.78
CA LYS A 190 12.26 -15.76 -4.80
C LYS A 190 12.55 -16.35 -6.18
N TRP A 191 12.05 -15.72 -7.23
CA TRP A 191 12.40 -16.06 -8.61
C TRP A 191 13.90 -15.93 -8.86
N ASN A 192 14.53 -14.83 -8.43
CA ASN A 192 15.94 -14.59 -8.70
C ASN A 192 16.85 -15.61 -7.99
N ILE A 193 16.54 -16.01 -6.75
CA ILE A 193 17.26 -17.09 -6.04
C ILE A 193 17.19 -18.42 -6.83
N ASN A 194 16.09 -18.68 -7.54
CA ASN A 194 15.96 -19.88 -8.36
C ASN A 194 16.82 -19.81 -9.64
N VAL A 195 17.06 -18.62 -10.18
CA VAL A 195 17.87 -18.40 -11.39
C VAL A 195 19.36 -18.24 -11.07
N ASP A 196 19.67 -17.54 -9.98
CA ASP A 196 21.01 -17.33 -9.43
C ASP A 196 21.07 -17.78 -7.96
N PRO A 197 21.50 -19.03 -7.70
CA PRO A 197 21.62 -19.56 -6.34
C PRO A 197 22.70 -18.89 -5.49
N SER A 198 23.54 -18.02 -6.05
CA SER A 198 24.57 -17.29 -5.31
C SER A 198 23.99 -16.14 -4.48
N LEU A 199 22.76 -15.70 -4.80
CA LEU A 199 22.08 -14.66 -4.03
C LEU A 199 21.77 -15.13 -2.61
N LYS A 200 21.88 -14.21 -1.65
CA LYS A 200 21.49 -14.48 -0.27
C LYS A 200 20.00 -14.85 -0.22
N LYS A 201 19.69 -15.96 0.46
CA LYS A 201 18.31 -16.47 0.53
C LYS A 201 17.36 -15.59 1.32
N GLU A 202 17.88 -14.83 2.29
CA GLU A 202 17.08 -14.05 3.22
C GLU A 202 17.71 -12.69 3.51
N TYR A 203 16.86 -11.65 3.47
CA TYR A 203 17.22 -10.28 3.77
C TYR A 203 16.30 -9.78 4.90
N ASP A 204 16.89 -9.12 5.89
CA ASP A 204 16.12 -8.41 6.89
C ASP A 204 15.89 -6.98 6.40
N PHE A 205 14.70 -6.73 5.85
CA PHE A 205 14.27 -5.42 5.38
C PHE A 205 13.62 -4.55 6.48
N THR A 206 13.64 -5.00 7.74
CA THR A 206 13.09 -4.22 8.87
C THR A 206 14.10 -3.22 9.44
N LYS A 207 15.39 -3.44 9.19
CA LYS A 207 16.45 -2.49 9.53
C LYS A 207 16.62 -1.43 8.45
N ASP A 208 17.18 -0.29 8.86
CA ASP A 208 17.71 0.70 7.91
C ASP A 208 19.07 0.24 7.39
N PHE A 209 19.43 0.65 6.18
CA PHE A 209 20.67 0.24 5.50
C PHE A 209 21.65 1.40 5.41
N SER A 210 22.94 1.11 5.56
CA SER A 210 24.00 2.06 5.19
C SER A 210 24.14 2.15 3.67
N PHE A 211 24.89 3.15 3.18
CA PHE A 211 25.18 3.27 1.75
C PHE A 211 26.04 2.10 1.25
N ASP A 212 27.01 1.65 2.03
CA ASP A 212 27.84 0.49 1.69
C ASP A 212 27.02 -0.80 1.56
N GLU A 213 26.07 -1.03 2.46
CA GLU A 213 25.17 -2.19 2.38
C GLU A 213 24.27 -2.09 1.15
N TRP A 214 23.75 -0.89 0.88
CA TRP A 214 22.86 -0.62 -0.23
C TRP A 214 23.54 -0.79 -1.59
N GLU A 215 24.77 -0.31 -1.75
CA GLU A 215 25.55 -0.44 -2.97
C GLU A 215 25.79 -1.90 -3.35
N GLY A 216 25.99 -2.77 -2.35
CA GLY A 216 26.16 -4.21 -2.56
C GLY A 216 24.90 -4.98 -2.94
N PHE A 217 23.72 -4.37 -2.95
CA PHE A 217 22.47 -5.04 -3.31
C PHE A 217 22.14 -4.91 -4.80
N PRO A 218 21.69 -6.00 -5.46
CA PRO A 218 21.08 -5.89 -6.77
C PRO A 218 19.75 -5.12 -6.69
N LEU A 219 19.34 -4.50 -7.80
CA LEU A 219 18.11 -3.74 -7.97
C LEU A 219 16.87 -4.47 -7.44
N ILE A 220 16.74 -5.77 -7.68
CA ILE A 220 15.59 -6.54 -7.15
C ILE A 220 15.51 -6.53 -5.62
N VAL A 221 16.66 -6.56 -4.95
CA VAL A 221 16.77 -6.52 -3.48
C VAL A 221 16.52 -5.09 -2.99
N LYS A 222 17.07 -4.09 -3.70
CA LYS A 222 16.79 -2.67 -3.43
C LYS A 222 15.29 -2.37 -3.54
N ASN A 223 14.63 -2.80 -4.62
CA ASN A 223 13.19 -2.61 -4.83
C ASN A 223 12.35 -3.27 -3.73
N ALA A 224 12.72 -4.47 -3.28
CA ALA A 224 12.04 -5.11 -2.16
C ALA A 224 12.26 -4.37 -0.83
N ALA A 225 13.48 -3.87 -0.58
CA ALA A 225 13.78 -3.03 0.58
C ALA A 225 12.96 -1.72 0.57
N VAL A 226 12.85 -1.07 -0.58
CA VAL A 226 12.01 0.12 -0.77
C VAL A 226 10.54 -0.23 -0.54
N SER A 227 10.01 -1.29 -1.15
CA SER A 227 8.60 -1.68 -0.96
C SER A 227 8.27 -1.92 0.52
N THR A 228 9.22 -2.49 1.28
CA THR A 228 9.08 -2.65 2.73
C THR A 228 9.12 -1.32 3.47
N SER A 229 10.00 -0.40 3.06
CA SER A 229 10.07 0.94 3.63
C SER A 229 8.81 1.77 3.35
N LEU A 230 8.25 1.69 2.14
CA LEU A 230 6.99 2.34 1.77
C LEU A 230 5.84 1.82 2.64
N LEU A 231 5.73 0.49 2.81
CA LEU A 231 4.74 -0.11 3.71
C LEU A 231 4.91 0.37 5.16
N THR A 232 6.11 0.27 5.73
CA THR A 232 6.38 0.63 7.13
C THR A 232 6.10 2.11 7.41
N LYS A 233 6.34 2.98 6.43
CA LYS A 233 6.12 4.43 6.53
C LYS A 233 4.74 4.86 6.02
N SER A 234 3.91 3.94 5.53
CA SER A 234 2.61 4.19 4.89
C SER A 234 2.70 5.21 3.74
N ILE A 235 3.79 5.18 2.97
CA ILE A 235 3.99 6.06 1.82
C ILE A 235 3.24 5.47 0.63
N TYR A 236 2.15 6.11 0.24
CA TYR A 236 1.27 5.68 -0.85
C TYR A 236 1.15 6.80 -1.89
N ASP A 237 1.80 6.61 -3.03
CA ASP A 237 1.91 7.60 -4.09
C ASP A 237 1.87 6.92 -5.46
N ALA A 238 1.79 7.70 -6.55
CA ALA A 238 1.65 7.22 -7.92
C ALA A 238 2.85 6.38 -8.39
N TYR A 239 4.04 6.65 -7.86
CA TYR A 239 5.28 5.95 -8.24
C TYR A 239 5.41 4.54 -7.63
N ASP A 240 6.24 3.71 -8.24
CA ASP A 240 6.54 2.35 -7.76
C ASP A 240 7.91 2.26 -7.05
N PRO A 241 8.18 1.16 -6.31
CA PRO A 241 9.44 0.96 -5.63
C PRO A 241 10.68 1.18 -6.50
N GLN A 242 10.67 0.78 -7.78
CA GLN A 242 11.81 1.01 -8.68
C GLN A 242 12.08 2.50 -8.97
N ASP A 243 11.05 3.34 -8.97
CA ASP A 243 11.20 4.78 -9.19
C ASP A 243 11.91 5.43 -8.00
N MET A 244 11.47 5.06 -6.78
CA MET A 244 12.10 5.49 -5.54
C MET A 244 13.52 4.94 -5.42
N THR A 245 13.76 3.66 -5.76
CA THR A 245 15.12 3.06 -5.81
C THR A 245 16.04 3.85 -6.73
N ALA A 246 15.58 4.17 -7.95
CA ALA A 246 16.36 4.92 -8.91
C ALA A 246 16.73 6.32 -8.40
N ARG A 247 15.82 6.98 -7.66
CA ARG A 247 16.12 8.26 -7.03
C ARG A 247 17.06 8.17 -5.85
N ILE A 248 16.97 7.12 -5.04
CA ILE A 248 17.94 6.87 -3.98
C ILE A 248 19.34 6.70 -4.59
N ASP A 249 19.49 5.83 -5.60
CA ASP A 249 20.77 5.59 -6.27
C ASP A 249 21.31 6.86 -6.94
N ASP A 250 20.45 7.64 -7.59
CA ASP A 250 20.85 8.92 -8.17
C ASP A 250 21.34 9.92 -7.12
N MET A 251 20.67 10.02 -5.96
CA MET A 251 21.10 10.90 -4.87
C MET A 251 22.44 10.50 -4.26
N ILE A 252 22.69 9.20 -4.14
CA ILE A 252 23.97 8.67 -3.64
C ILE A 252 25.07 8.94 -4.68
N GLN A 253 24.86 8.54 -5.93
CA GLN A 253 25.89 8.63 -6.97
C GLN A 253 26.20 10.08 -7.40
N SER A 254 25.25 11.00 -7.27
CA SER A 254 25.46 12.43 -7.55
C SER A 254 26.16 13.18 -6.40
N GLY A 255 26.39 12.55 -5.24
CA GLY A 255 26.95 13.21 -4.05
C GLY A 255 25.96 14.15 -3.33
N ASN A 256 24.69 14.17 -3.75
CA ASN A 256 23.66 14.98 -3.11
C ASN A 256 23.35 14.48 -1.70
N ALA A 257 23.40 13.15 -1.47
CA ALA A 257 23.21 12.57 -0.15
C ALA A 257 24.26 13.08 0.86
N ASP A 258 25.53 13.11 0.45
CA ASP A 258 26.64 13.61 1.28
C ASP A 258 26.53 15.11 1.53
N THR A 259 26.22 15.89 0.49
CA THR A 259 26.03 17.34 0.60
C THR A 259 24.93 17.71 1.59
N MET A 260 23.91 16.87 1.71
CA MET A 260 22.78 17.03 2.64
C MET A 260 23.02 16.35 4.00
N ASN A 261 24.20 15.78 4.24
CA ASN A 261 24.55 15.01 5.45
C ASN A 261 23.55 13.88 5.76
N LEU A 262 23.03 13.20 4.73
CA LEU A 262 22.17 12.03 4.89
C LEU A 262 23.06 10.81 5.14
N THR A 263 22.74 10.01 6.16
CA THR A 263 23.61 8.91 6.61
C THR A 263 23.00 7.52 6.41
N SER A 264 21.78 7.43 5.88
CA SER A 264 21.08 6.15 5.67
C SER A 264 20.05 6.22 4.56
N ILE A 265 19.66 5.06 4.05
CA ILE A 265 18.62 4.94 3.02
C ILE A 265 17.27 5.44 3.53
N GLY A 266 16.92 5.13 4.78
CA GLY A 266 15.71 5.62 5.42
C GLY A 266 15.65 7.14 5.53
N ALA A 267 16.79 7.82 5.68
CA ALA A 267 16.88 9.28 5.67
C ALA A 267 16.62 9.86 4.26
N ILE A 268 17.18 9.23 3.23
CA ILE A 268 16.94 9.60 1.82
C ILE A 268 15.46 9.43 1.48
N ILE A 269 14.86 8.27 1.75
CA ILE A 269 13.43 8.00 1.48
C ILE A 269 12.55 9.07 2.14
N LYS A 270 12.82 9.40 3.40
CA LYS A 270 12.06 10.41 4.14
C LYS A 270 12.18 11.80 3.50
N LEU A 271 13.37 12.17 3.02
CA LEU A 271 13.58 13.44 2.35
C LEU A 271 12.84 13.47 1.00
N LEU A 272 13.00 12.43 0.19
CA LEU A 272 12.38 12.29 -1.11
C LEU A 272 10.85 12.34 -1.04
N ASP A 273 10.25 11.62 -0.08
CA ASP A 273 8.81 11.65 0.21
C ASP A 273 8.34 13.06 0.61
N ARG A 274 9.01 13.70 1.57
CA ARG A 274 8.63 15.05 2.04
C ARG A 274 8.77 16.14 1.00
N THR A 275 9.63 15.95 0.02
CA THR A 275 9.90 16.93 -1.04
C THR A 275 9.16 16.60 -2.33
N ASP A 276 8.38 15.52 -2.37
CA ASP A 276 7.68 15.05 -3.56
C ASP A 276 8.63 14.94 -4.77
N ALA A 277 9.85 14.45 -4.50
CA ALA A 277 10.96 14.44 -5.45
C ALA A 277 11.01 13.17 -6.31
N VAL A 278 10.21 12.15 -5.97
CA VAL A 278 10.07 10.92 -6.76
C VAL A 278 8.84 11.05 -7.63
N LYS A 279 9.01 10.79 -8.93
CA LYS A 279 7.92 10.82 -9.89
C LYS A 279 7.71 9.45 -10.52
N GLU A 280 6.49 9.21 -10.98
CA GLU A 280 6.17 8.03 -11.77
C GLU A 280 7.12 7.95 -12.98
N ASN A 281 7.62 6.75 -13.26
CA ASN A 281 8.60 6.47 -14.31
C ASN A 281 9.98 7.10 -14.10
N ASP A 282 10.34 7.58 -12.91
CA ASP A 282 11.73 7.99 -12.64
C ASP A 282 12.74 6.86 -12.88
N PHE A 283 12.34 5.60 -12.73
CA PHE A 283 13.17 4.44 -13.04
C PHE A 283 13.66 4.44 -14.49
N THR A 284 12.78 4.74 -15.45
CA THR A 284 13.09 4.69 -16.90
C THR A 284 14.26 5.61 -17.27
N LYS A 285 14.38 6.75 -16.59
CA LYS A 285 15.44 7.75 -16.81
C LYS A 285 16.82 7.23 -16.41
N TRP A 286 16.87 6.37 -15.40
CA TRP A 286 18.11 5.91 -14.77
C TRP A 286 18.47 4.46 -15.12
N ASN A 287 17.52 3.70 -15.68
CA ASN A 287 17.66 2.28 -15.97
C ASN A 287 18.94 1.94 -16.76
N ASN A 288 19.11 2.59 -17.91
CA ASN A 288 20.27 2.36 -18.77
C ASN A 288 21.60 2.79 -18.12
N LYS A 289 21.55 3.77 -17.21
CA LYS A 289 22.74 4.31 -16.54
C LYS A 289 23.21 3.40 -15.40
N TYR A 290 22.30 2.86 -14.61
CA TYR A 290 22.64 2.17 -13.35
C TYR A 290 22.42 0.65 -13.38
N TYR A 291 21.51 0.12 -14.21
CA TYR A 291 21.03 -1.27 -14.05
C TYR A 291 21.12 -2.12 -15.32
N SER A 292 21.82 -1.66 -16.36
CA SER A 292 21.89 -2.33 -17.67
C SER A 292 22.50 -3.74 -17.65
N GLN A 293 23.24 -4.10 -16.59
CA GLN A 293 23.88 -5.41 -16.43
C GLN A 293 23.20 -6.31 -15.39
N GLU A 294 22.06 -5.89 -14.85
CA GLU A 294 21.39 -6.64 -13.80
C GLU A 294 20.55 -7.81 -14.34
N LEU A 295 20.53 -8.90 -13.57
CA LEU A 295 19.64 -10.03 -13.82
C LEU A 295 18.24 -9.70 -13.28
N LEU A 296 17.34 -9.29 -14.18
CA LEU A 296 15.98 -8.89 -13.82
C LEU A 296 14.95 -9.87 -14.40
N PRO A 297 13.80 -10.06 -13.70
CA PRO A 297 12.68 -10.77 -14.29
C PRO A 297 12.20 -10.01 -15.52
N GLN A 298 11.76 -10.72 -16.57
CA GLN A 298 11.25 -10.17 -17.83
C GLN A 298 9.90 -9.44 -17.68
N LEU A 299 9.89 -8.38 -16.88
CA LEU A 299 8.71 -7.55 -16.59
C LEU A 299 8.78 -6.26 -17.40
N PRO A 300 7.67 -5.82 -18.02
CA PRO A 300 7.62 -4.62 -18.84
C PRO A 300 8.27 -3.39 -18.23
N PHE A 301 8.03 -3.09 -16.94
CA PHE A 301 8.62 -1.91 -16.30
C PHE A 301 10.15 -1.94 -16.11
N PHE A 302 10.83 -3.07 -16.37
CA PHE A 302 12.29 -3.15 -16.38
C PHE A 302 12.90 -2.92 -17.77
N TYR A 303 12.12 -3.06 -18.85
CA TYR A 303 12.64 -3.12 -20.22
C TYR A 303 11.94 -2.18 -21.20
N ASP A 304 10.71 -1.77 -20.91
CA ASP A 304 9.96 -0.80 -21.70
C ASP A 304 10.51 0.59 -21.38
N ASN A 305 10.97 1.28 -22.43
CA ASN A 305 11.43 2.68 -22.39
C ASN A 305 10.36 3.62 -22.93
#